data_AF-A0A235G4P1-F1
#
_entry.id   AF-A0A235G4P1-F1
#
_cell.length_a   1.000
_cell.length_b   1.000
_cell.length_c   1.000
_cell.angle_alpha   90.00
_cell.angle_beta   90.00
_cell.angle_gamma   90.00
#
_symmetry.space_group_name_H-M   'P 1'
#
loop_
_entity.id
_entity.type
_entity.pdbx_description
1 polymer ?
#
loop_
_entity_poly.entity_id
_entity_poly.type
_entity_poly.pdbx_seq_one_letter_code
_entity_poly.pdbx_strand_id
1 'polypeptide(L)'
;MTGMWFGLAAIALAGAGALLYVDRTRRDQSGRVRQIWAKAQGYTYTGSDDQLAGEWHRAAMAKQDYLTATDVVRGTRRGEQFVLFDLEETATIVAVRREIGSDVDIDLRLKSTAPPKDGDLNLLGAIGPRVVFATDLEIARRVCDQRMVAFTESVPPALSMLWSEGRWTLGSLPVSSSGRDWDAAIEAVARLSGILHVLPPVTDPSELEVDHDPTRPRPRPDVSDAPAVSDSDAPVARDLPSAVRDVPRREAPDAPRREAPESQRREAPESQRRNAPAPAPTNTPKPGSGPQRSGTVRPVD
;
A
#
# COMPACT_ATOMS: atom_id res chain seq x y z
N MET A 1 -24.84 -56.85 -5.40
CA MET A 1 -23.64 -55.98 -5.41
C MET A 1 -23.96 -54.49 -5.59
N THR A 2 -25.04 -54.11 -6.30
CA THR A 2 -25.44 -52.71 -6.52
C THR A 2 -25.90 -51.97 -5.26
N GLY A 3 -26.68 -52.59 -4.36
CA GLY A 3 -27.18 -51.94 -3.13
C GLY A 3 -26.07 -51.44 -2.18
N MET A 4 -24.92 -52.13 -2.15
CA MET A 4 -23.75 -51.71 -1.37
C MET A 4 -23.15 -50.39 -1.90
N TRP A 5 -23.07 -50.26 -3.23
CA TRP A 5 -22.59 -49.03 -3.87
C TRP A 5 -23.55 -47.86 -3.67
N PHE A 6 -24.88 -48.10 -3.68
CA PHE A 6 -25.86 -47.06 -3.36
C PHE A 6 -25.77 -46.58 -1.90
N GLY A 7 -25.53 -47.50 -0.95
CA GLY A 7 -25.29 -47.13 0.46
C GLY A 7 -24.03 -46.29 0.62
N LEU A 8 -22.93 -46.68 -0.04
CA LEU A 8 -21.68 -45.91 -0.02
C LEU A 8 -21.84 -44.54 -0.69
N ALA A 9 -22.58 -44.46 -1.80
CA ALA A 9 -22.90 -43.20 -2.47
C ALA A 9 -23.75 -42.28 -1.57
N ALA A 10 -24.73 -42.82 -0.84
CA ALA A 10 -25.56 -42.03 0.07
C ALA A 10 -24.73 -41.45 1.24
N ILE A 11 -23.81 -42.23 1.80
CA ILE A 11 -22.89 -41.76 2.85
C ILE A 11 -21.96 -40.67 2.31
N ALA A 12 -21.40 -40.87 1.11
CA ALA A 12 -20.53 -39.87 0.47
C ALA A 12 -21.28 -38.57 0.19
N LEU A 13 -22.53 -38.65 -0.30
CA LEU A 13 -23.37 -37.48 -0.57
C LEU A 13 -23.74 -36.74 0.73
N ALA A 14 -24.10 -37.47 1.79
CA ALA A 14 -24.36 -36.88 3.10
C ALA A 14 -23.11 -36.20 3.67
N GLY A 15 -21.93 -36.83 3.54
CA GLY A 15 -20.64 -36.24 3.93
C GLY A 15 -20.31 -34.97 3.16
N ALA A 16 -20.50 -34.97 1.84
CA ALA A 16 -20.29 -33.79 0.99
C ALA A 16 -21.25 -32.65 1.37
N GLY A 17 -22.53 -32.94 1.60
CA GLY A 17 -23.51 -31.95 2.06
C GLY A 17 -23.15 -31.33 3.41
N ALA A 18 -22.68 -32.15 4.36
CA ALA A 18 -22.22 -31.66 5.66
C ALA A 18 -20.99 -30.75 5.55
N LEU A 19 -20.01 -31.11 4.70
CA LEU A 19 -18.82 -30.29 4.46
C LEU A 19 -19.19 -28.94 3.83
N LEU A 20 -20.06 -28.93 2.81
CA LEU A 20 -20.54 -27.70 2.18
C LEU A 20 -21.29 -26.80 3.16
N TYR A 21 -22.06 -27.37 4.08
CA TYR A 21 -22.74 -26.59 5.11
C TYR A 21 -21.77 -25.92 6.08
N VAL A 22 -20.77 -26.68 6.58
CA VAL A 22 -19.74 -26.14 7.48
C VAL A 22 -18.94 -25.05 6.77
N ASP A 23 -18.57 -25.28 5.52
CA ASP A 23 -17.83 -24.34 4.69
C ASP A 23 -18.61 -23.03 4.49
N ARG A 24 -19.87 -23.12 4.06
CA ARG A 24 -20.75 -21.95 3.89
C ARG A 24 -20.94 -21.16 5.19
N THR A 25 -21.10 -21.86 6.31
CA THR A 25 -21.27 -21.21 7.61
C THR A 25 -20.01 -20.46 8.03
N ARG A 26 -18.81 -20.99 7.71
CA ARG A 26 -17.54 -20.30 7.99
C ARG A 26 -17.39 -19.03 7.16
N ARG A 27 -17.72 -19.09 5.86
CA ARG A 27 -17.68 -17.91 4.97
C ARG A 27 -18.66 -16.82 5.42
N ASP A 28 -19.88 -17.20 5.81
CA ASP A 28 -20.87 -16.26 6.34
C ASP A 28 -20.39 -15.57 7.63
N GLN A 29 -19.64 -16.28 8.47
CA GLN A 29 -19.06 -15.72 9.70
C GLN A 29 -17.90 -14.76 9.40
N SER A 30 -16.96 -15.12 8.51
CA SER A 30 -15.83 -14.25 8.17
C SER A 30 -16.30 -12.96 7.51
N GLY A 31 -17.23 -13.04 6.56
CA GLY A 31 -17.81 -11.87 5.90
C GLY A 31 -18.55 -10.96 6.87
N ARG A 32 -19.31 -11.54 7.82
CA ARG A 32 -19.98 -10.76 8.87
C ARG A 32 -19.00 -10.05 9.79
N VAL A 33 -17.93 -10.72 10.22
CA VAL A 33 -16.87 -10.09 11.04
C VAL A 33 -16.24 -8.92 10.27
N ARG A 34 -15.96 -9.12 8.98
CA ARG A 34 -15.41 -8.06 8.13
C ARG A 34 -16.35 -6.89 7.92
N GLN A 35 -17.64 -7.15 7.72
CA GLN A 35 -18.67 -6.13 7.61
C GLN A 35 -18.80 -5.30 8.91
N ILE A 36 -18.78 -5.96 10.08
CA ILE A 36 -18.85 -5.28 11.37
C ILE A 36 -17.62 -4.40 11.59
N TRP A 37 -16.42 -4.93 11.31
CA TRP A 37 -15.18 -4.18 11.40
C TRP A 37 -15.18 -2.97 10.45
N ALA A 38 -15.55 -3.16 9.19
CA ALA A 38 -15.62 -2.08 8.20
C ALA A 38 -16.56 -0.97 8.64
N LYS A 39 -17.77 -1.33 9.11
CA LYS A 39 -18.75 -0.38 9.62
C LYS A 39 -18.23 0.37 10.84
N ALA A 40 -17.54 -0.29 11.76
CA ALA A 40 -16.98 0.33 12.97
C ALA A 40 -15.88 1.36 12.63
N GLN A 41 -15.13 1.14 11.54
CA GLN A 41 -14.09 2.05 11.06
C GLN A 41 -14.62 3.14 10.10
N GLY A 42 -15.90 3.08 9.71
CA GLY A 42 -16.48 3.99 8.72
C GLY A 42 -16.09 3.68 7.28
N TYR A 43 -15.70 2.44 6.98
CA TYR A 43 -15.43 1.94 5.64
C TYR A 43 -16.67 1.36 4.98
N THR A 44 -16.65 1.28 3.64
CA THR A 44 -17.73 0.72 2.84
C THR A 44 -17.49 -0.77 2.60
N TYR A 45 -18.48 -1.60 2.90
CA TYR A 45 -18.45 -3.05 2.67
C TYR A 45 -19.36 -3.44 1.50
N THR A 46 -18.86 -4.30 0.62
CA THR A 46 -19.59 -4.93 -0.49
C THR A 46 -19.32 -6.43 -0.48
N GLY A 47 -20.35 -7.26 -0.71
CA GLY A 47 -20.21 -8.72 -0.63
C GLY A 47 -19.29 -9.33 -1.68
N SER A 48 -19.31 -8.81 -2.91
CA SER A 48 -18.43 -9.26 -3.98
C SER A 48 -18.23 -8.17 -5.06
N ASP A 49 -17.13 -8.28 -5.80
CA ASP A 49 -16.77 -7.44 -6.94
C ASP A 49 -16.00 -8.29 -7.98
N ASP A 50 -16.65 -8.56 -9.12
CA ASP A 50 -16.09 -9.45 -10.15
C ASP A 50 -14.98 -8.79 -10.98
N GLN A 51 -14.92 -7.46 -11.01
CA GLN A 51 -13.95 -6.75 -11.84
C GLN A 51 -12.65 -6.44 -11.10
N LEU A 52 -12.71 -6.38 -9.76
CA LEU A 52 -11.60 -5.92 -8.93
C LEU A 52 -10.35 -6.79 -9.04
N ALA A 53 -10.50 -8.12 -9.07
CA ALA A 53 -9.34 -9.02 -9.13
C ALA A 53 -8.59 -8.90 -10.46
N GLY A 54 -9.27 -8.52 -11.54
CA GLY A 54 -8.66 -8.31 -12.86
C GLY A 54 -7.84 -7.03 -13.01
N GLU A 55 -7.76 -6.18 -11.98
CA GLU A 55 -6.90 -4.97 -12.02
C GLU A 55 -5.40 -5.29 -11.88
N TRP A 56 -5.05 -6.46 -11.38
CA TRP A 56 -3.67 -6.83 -11.03
C TRP A 56 -3.34 -8.25 -11.49
N HIS A 57 -2.09 -8.46 -11.88
CA HIS A 57 -1.67 -9.70 -12.53
C HIS A 57 -0.44 -10.31 -11.86
N ARG A 58 0.24 -9.59 -10.96
CA ARG A 58 1.49 -10.04 -10.36
C ARG A 58 1.31 -10.73 -9.00
N ALA A 59 2.38 -11.43 -8.59
CA ALA A 59 2.52 -12.01 -7.28
C ALA A 59 1.36 -12.94 -6.88
N ALA A 60 0.60 -12.59 -5.83
CA ALA A 60 -0.55 -13.37 -5.40
C ALA A 60 -1.60 -13.50 -6.52
N MET A 61 -1.67 -12.52 -7.42
CA MET A 61 -2.66 -12.40 -8.50
C MET A 61 -2.31 -13.20 -9.76
N ALA A 62 -1.07 -13.68 -9.89
CA ALA A 62 -0.56 -14.34 -11.10
C ALA A 62 -1.17 -15.71 -11.44
N LYS A 63 -2.10 -16.24 -10.63
CA LYS A 63 -2.77 -17.53 -10.87
C LYS A 63 -4.28 -17.40 -11.02
N GLN A 64 -4.79 -16.19 -11.24
CA GLN A 64 -6.18 -15.86 -10.95
C GLN A 64 -6.98 -15.51 -12.20
N ASP A 65 -7.05 -16.44 -13.14
CA ASP A 65 -7.80 -16.20 -14.38
C ASP A 65 -9.33 -16.09 -14.15
N TYR A 66 -9.85 -16.40 -12.95
CA TYR A 66 -11.30 -16.49 -12.69
C TYR A 66 -11.76 -16.20 -11.25
N LEU A 67 -10.94 -15.56 -10.39
CA LEU A 67 -11.33 -15.35 -8.99
C LEU A 67 -12.13 -14.06 -8.81
N THR A 68 -13.35 -14.16 -8.28
CA THR A 68 -14.15 -13.00 -7.83
C THR A 68 -13.59 -12.47 -6.50
N ALA A 69 -13.47 -11.15 -6.37
CA ALA A 69 -13.15 -10.55 -5.07
C ALA A 69 -14.40 -10.62 -4.17
N THR A 70 -14.22 -11.15 -2.96
CA THR A 70 -15.30 -11.31 -1.96
C THR A 70 -14.99 -10.52 -0.70
N ASP A 71 -16.01 -10.24 0.10
CA ASP A 71 -15.91 -9.50 1.37
C ASP A 71 -15.08 -8.21 1.21
N VAL A 72 -15.44 -7.42 0.19
CA VAL A 72 -14.70 -6.25 -0.29
C VAL A 72 -14.96 -5.07 0.64
N VAL A 73 -13.89 -4.45 1.12
CA VAL A 73 -13.91 -3.25 1.95
C VAL A 73 -13.14 -2.15 1.25
N ARG A 74 -13.77 -0.99 1.07
CA ARG A 74 -13.16 0.20 0.49
C ARG A 74 -13.17 1.33 1.52
N GLY A 75 -12.08 2.07 1.61
CA GLY A 75 -11.98 3.17 2.56
C GLY A 75 -10.79 4.08 2.30
N THR A 76 -10.67 5.10 3.14
CA THR A 76 -9.54 6.02 3.14
C THR A 76 -8.93 6.04 4.54
N ARG A 77 -7.61 5.87 4.64
CA ARG A 77 -6.89 5.89 5.91
C ARG A 77 -5.65 6.76 5.78
N ARG A 78 -5.53 7.77 6.65
CA ARG A 78 -4.44 8.78 6.62
C ARG A 78 -4.27 9.46 5.24
N GLY A 79 -5.36 9.66 4.51
CA GLY A 79 -5.35 10.27 3.16
C GLY A 79 -5.21 9.28 2.01
N GLU A 80 -4.78 8.04 2.28
CA GLU A 80 -4.58 7.01 1.27
C GLU A 80 -5.84 6.19 1.06
N GLN A 81 -6.26 6.02 -0.20
CA GLN A 81 -7.36 5.14 -0.56
C GLN A 81 -6.89 3.69 -0.54
N PHE A 82 -7.69 2.81 0.05
CA PHE A 82 -7.39 1.38 0.06
C PHE A 82 -8.62 0.55 -0.29
N VAL A 83 -8.35 -0.66 -0.77
CA VAL A 83 -9.31 -1.74 -0.89
C VAL A 83 -8.74 -2.99 -0.23
N LEU A 84 -9.58 -3.71 0.49
CA LEU A 84 -9.26 -4.98 1.15
C LEU A 84 -10.31 -6.00 0.72
N PHE A 85 -9.88 -7.18 0.30
CA PHE A 85 -10.80 -8.20 -0.20
C PHE A 85 -10.21 -9.60 -0.05
N ASP A 86 -11.08 -10.62 -0.04
CA ASP A 86 -10.66 -12.02 -0.09
C ASP A 86 -10.75 -12.56 -1.51
N LEU A 87 -9.71 -13.30 -1.89
CA LEU A 87 -9.63 -14.08 -3.10
C LEU A 87 -10.07 -15.50 -2.79
N GLU A 88 -11.39 -15.68 -2.78
CA GLU A 88 -12.03 -16.93 -2.34
C GLU A 88 -11.39 -17.44 -1.04
N GLU A 89 -10.73 -18.61 -1.09
CA GLU A 89 -10.07 -19.25 0.06
C GLU A 89 -8.54 -19.19 -0.01
N THR A 90 -7.99 -18.42 -0.95
CA THR A 90 -6.55 -18.41 -1.21
C THR A 90 -5.81 -17.38 -0.36
N ALA A 91 -6.25 -16.12 -0.39
CA ALA A 91 -5.58 -15.04 0.33
C ALA A 91 -6.51 -13.84 0.56
N THR A 92 -6.22 -13.06 1.60
CA THR A 92 -6.74 -11.70 1.78
C THR A 92 -5.75 -10.72 1.17
N ILE A 93 -6.22 -9.85 0.29
CA ILE A 93 -5.43 -8.80 -0.35
C ILE A 93 -5.78 -7.45 0.23
N VAL A 94 -4.76 -6.63 0.43
CA VAL A 94 -4.90 -5.20 0.71
C VAL A 94 -4.18 -4.46 -0.40
N ALA A 95 -4.87 -3.56 -1.09
CA ALA A 95 -4.29 -2.69 -2.09
C ALA A 95 -4.48 -1.23 -1.69
N VAL A 96 -3.40 -0.46 -1.67
CA VAL A 96 -3.39 0.98 -1.41
C VAL A 96 -3.05 1.70 -2.71
N ARG A 97 -3.86 2.70 -3.04
CA ARG A 97 -3.70 3.48 -4.27
C ARG A 97 -2.58 4.50 -4.07
N ARG A 98 -1.74 4.66 -5.08
CA ARG A 98 -0.72 5.71 -5.17
C ARG A 98 -1.24 6.85 -6.03
N GLU A 99 -0.83 8.08 -5.72
CA GLU A 99 -1.11 9.24 -6.57
C GLU A 99 -0.41 9.12 -7.93
N ILE A 100 0.85 8.67 -7.92
CA ILE A 100 1.69 8.50 -9.10
C ILE A 100 2.08 7.02 -9.21
N GLY A 101 1.74 6.42 -10.36
CA GLY A 101 2.16 5.07 -10.70
C GLY A 101 3.57 5.01 -11.27
N SER A 102 4.14 3.82 -11.36
CA SER A 102 5.44 3.57 -11.98
C SER A 102 5.39 2.30 -12.81
N ASP A 103 6.19 2.23 -13.88
CA ASP A 103 6.42 1.00 -14.66
C ASP A 103 7.45 0.07 -13.99
N VAL A 104 8.06 0.52 -12.90
CA VAL A 104 8.97 -0.29 -12.08
C VAL A 104 8.19 -0.97 -10.99
N ASP A 105 8.12 -2.30 -11.07
CA ASP A 105 7.45 -3.13 -10.09
C ASP A 105 8.49 -3.71 -9.12
N ILE A 106 8.19 -3.65 -7.83
CA ILE A 106 8.99 -4.25 -6.77
C ILE A 106 8.15 -5.31 -6.07
N ASP A 107 8.71 -6.50 -5.85
CA ASP A 107 8.09 -7.60 -5.13
C ASP A 107 8.96 -7.99 -3.93
N LEU A 108 8.39 -7.92 -2.73
CA LEU A 108 9.01 -8.28 -1.47
C LEU A 108 8.29 -9.51 -0.89
N ARG A 109 9.02 -10.61 -0.75
CA ARG A 109 8.48 -11.86 -0.17
C ARG A 109 9.29 -12.30 1.03
N LEU A 110 8.69 -13.08 1.92
CA LEU A 110 9.47 -13.81 2.92
C LEU A 110 10.47 -14.76 2.25
N LYS A 111 11.61 -14.99 2.87
CA LYS A 111 12.63 -15.96 2.38
C LYS A 111 12.09 -17.38 2.19
N SER A 112 11.02 -17.74 2.91
CA SER A 112 10.33 -19.03 2.80
C SER A 112 9.34 -19.10 1.66
N THR A 113 8.96 -17.96 1.06
CA THR A 113 7.99 -17.91 -0.03
C THR A 113 8.70 -18.18 -1.35
N ALA A 114 8.05 -18.95 -2.23
CA ALA A 114 8.59 -19.23 -3.55
C ALA A 114 8.87 -17.93 -4.34
N PRO A 115 9.94 -17.89 -5.15
CA PRO A 115 10.21 -16.76 -6.04
C PRO A 115 9.02 -16.43 -6.97
N PRO A 116 8.93 -15.19 -7.46
CA PRO A 116 7.98 -14.83 -8.51
C PRO A 116 8.10 -15.74 -9.72
N LYS A 117 6.98 -15.98 -10.40
CA LYS A 117 6.95 -16.75 -11.64
C LYS A 117 7.12 -15.86 -12.87
N ASP A 118 6.91 -14.56 -12.69
CA ASP A 118 7.01 -13.53 -13.70
C ASP A 118 8.47 -13.46 -14.21
N GLY A 119 8.66 -13.68 -15.51
CA GLY A 119 9.99 -13.80 -16.12
C GLY A 119 10.75 -12.47 -16.21
N ASP A 120 10.07 -11.35 -16.03
CA ASP A 120 10.63 -10.00 -16.02
C ASP A 120 11.14 -9.56 -14.63
N LEU A 121 10.78 -10.28 -13.56
CA LEU A 121 11.23 -9.98 -12.21
C LEU A 121 12.61 -10.59 -11.91
N ASN A 122 13.58 -9.73 -11.63
CA ASN A 122 14.94 -10.11 -11.33
C ASN A 122 15.24 -10.05 -9.83
N LEU A 123 16.03 -11.00 -9.32
CA LEU A 123 16.44 -11.02 -7.91
C LEU A 123 17.41 -9.87 -7.62
N LEU A 124 17.01 -8.97 -6.72
CA LEU A 124 17.90 -7.92 -6.22
C LEU A 124 18.76 -8.43 -5.06
N GLY A 125 18.15 -9.13 -4.10
CA GLY A 125 18.84 -9.65 -2.92
C GLY A 125 17.91 -9.77 -1.70
N ALA A 126 18.49 -10.11 -0.55
CA ALA A 126 17.76 -10.21 0.70
C ALA A 126 17.92 -8.93 1.55
N ILE A 127 16.82 -8.45 2.10
CA ILE A 127 16.76 -7.34 3.05
C ILE A 127 15.99 -7.82 4.28
N GLY A 128 16.71 -8.00 5.38
CA GLY A 128 16.15 -8.52 6.62
C GLY A 128 15.51 -9.92 6.43
N PRO A 129 14.23 -10.11 6.81
CA PRO A 129 13.51 -11.37 6.64
C PRO A 129 12.97 -11.59 5.21
N ARG A 130 13.13 -10.62 4.30
CA ARG A 130 12.53 -10.64 2.98
C ARG A 130 13.55 -10.70 1.84
N VAL A 131 13.10 -11.19 0.70
CA VAL A 131 13.82 -11.19 -0.57
C VAL A 131 13.10 -10.20 -1.49
N VAL A 132 13.88 -9.37 -2.17
CA VAL A 132 13.39 -8.34 -3.07
C VAL A 132 13.65 -8.75 -4.51
N PHE A 133 12.63 -8.63 -5.33
CA PHE A 133 12.67 -8.77 -6.77
C PHE A 133 12.18 -7.46 -7.40
N ALA A 134 12.67 -7.14 -8.61
CA ALA A 134 12.21 -5.96 -9.33
C ALA A 134 12.32 -6.15 -10.84
N THR A 135 11.52 -5.40 -11.60
CA THR A 135 11.64 -5.34 -13.07
C THR A 135 12.91 -4.61 -13.48
N ASP A 136 13.29 -3.54 -12.77
CA ASP A 136 14.54 -2.81 -12.96
C ASP A 136 15.41 -2.83 -11.68
N LEU A 137 16.57 -3.50 -11.76
CA LEU A 137 17.49 -3.63 -10.62
C LEU A 137 18.24 -2.33 -10.30
N GLU A 138 18.50 -1.46 -11.27
CA GLU A 138 19.23 -0.21 -11.05
C GLU A 138 18.38 0.76 -10.24
N ILE A 139 17.11 0.88 -10.61
CA ILE A 139 16.13 1.72 -9.90
C ILE A 139 15.83 1.11 -8.53
N ALA A 140 15.61 -0.21 -8.45
CA ALA A 140 15.31 -0.88 -7.19
C ALA A 140 16.46 -0.75 -6.17
N ARG A 141 17.74 -0.76 -6.60
CA ARG A 141 18.90 -0.49 -5.72
C ARG A 141 18.84 0.89 -5.07
N ARG A 142 18.34 1.90 -5.79
CA ARG A 142 18.21 3.28 -5.25
C ARG A 142 17.08 3.39 -4.25
N VAL A 143 15.98 2.66 -4.48
CA VAL A 143 14.80 2.63 -3.61
C VAL A 143 15.06 1.82 -2.33
N CYS A 144 15.88 0.77 -2.42
CA CYS A 144 16.25 -0.09 -1.29
C CYS A 144 17.29 0.56 -0.36
N ASP A 145 16.96 1.74 0.15
CA ASP A 145 17.76 2.50 1.11
C ASP A 145 17.54 2.01 2.57
N GLN A 146 18.10 2.75 3.53
CA GLN A 146 17.95 2.44 4.96
C GLN A 146 16.47 2.44 5.42
N ARG A 147 15.58 3.19 4.78
CA ARG A 147 14.14 3.20 5.12
C ARG A 147 13.49 1.90 4.67
N MET A 148 13.87 1.38 3.50
CA MET A 148 13.42 0.05 3.06
C MET A 148 13.91 -1.05 4.00
N VAL A 149 15.18 -0.99 4.45
CA VAL A 149 15.71 -1.93 5.45
C VAL A 149 14.89 -1.88 6.73
N ALA A 150 14.72 -0.69 7.31
CA ALA A 150 13.91 -0.51 8.53
C ALA A 150 12.45 -0.89 8.34
N PHE A 151 11.90 -0.73 7.12
CA PHE A 151 10.57 -1.20 6.77
C PHE A 151 10.49 -2.72 6.84
N THR A 152 11.36 -3.44 6.14
CA THR A 152 11.31 -4.91 6.07
C THR A 152 11.35 -5.60 7.44
N GLU A 153 12.09 -5.06 8.41
CA GLU A 153 12.16 -5.56 9.79
C GLU A 153 10.88 -5.33 10.60
N SER A 154 10.14 -4.28 10.26
CA SER A 154 8.94 -3.85 11.00
C SER A 154 7.62 -4.32 10.41
N VAL A 155 7.62 -4.89 9.20
CA VAL A 155 6.39 -5.37 8.56
C VAL A 155 5.82 -6.53 9.39
N PRO A 156 4.50 -6.54 9.64
CA PRO A 156 3.82 -7.65 10.30
C PRO A 156 4.16 -9.02 9.68
N PRO A 157 4.34 -10.07 10.51
CA PRO A 157 4.66 -11.42 10.01
C PRO A 157 3.50 -12.06 9.24
N ALA A 158 2.26 -11.59 9.45
CA ALA A 158 1.09 -12.04 8.69
C ALA A 158 1.15 -11.66 7.20
N LEU A 159 1.92 -10.64 6.83
CA LEU A 159 2.13 -10.24 5.45
C LEU A 159 3.19 -11.13 4.79
N SER A 160 2.71 -12.07 3.99
CA SER A 160 3.52 -13.06 3.26
C SER A 160 4.23 -12.47 2.03
N MET A 161 3.56 -11.55 1.34
CA MET A 161 4.02 -10.87 0.14
C MET A 161 3.57 -9.40 0.17
N LEU A 162 4.40 -8.54 -0.40
CA LEU A 162 4.14 -7.12 -0.61
C LEU A 162 4.68 -6.78 -2.00
N TRP A 163 3.92 -6.09 -2.84
CA TRP A 163 4.42 -5.71 -4.15
C TRP A 163 3.83 -4.38 -4.62
N SER A 164 4.43 -3.78 -5.64
CA SER A 164 3.84 -2.69 -6.40
C SER A 164 3.49 -3.14 -7.80
N GLU A 165 2.38 -2.60 -8.31
CA GLU A 165 1.95 -2.80 -9.69
C GLU A 165 1.29 -1.49 -10.16
N GLY A 166 1.94 -0.81 -11.11
CA GLY A 166 1.48 0.47 -11.63
C GLY A 166 1.20 1.50 -10.53
N ARG A 167 -0.06 1.91 -10.39
CA ARG A 167 -0.54 2.89 -9.39
C ARG A 167 -0.96 2.28 -8.06
N TRP A 168 -0.61 1.03 -7.80
CA TRP A 168 -1.03 0.32 -6.59
C TRP A 168 0.16 -0.26 -5.84
N THR A 169 0.03 -0.31 -4.53
CA THR A 169 0.88 -1.12 -3.66
C THR A 169 -0.01 -2.12 -2.95
N LEU A 170 0.39 -3.37 -2.95
CA LEU A 170 -0.43 -4.48 -2.50
C LEU A 170 0.29 -5.29 -1.43
N GLY A 171 -0.49 -5.98 -0.61
CA GLY A 171 -0.02 -6.93 0.39
C GLY A 171 -0.97 -8.13 0.48
N SER A 172 -0.40 -9.30 0.73
CA SER A 172 -1.14 -10.56 0.84
C SER A 172 -1.02 -11.15 2.26
N LEU A 173 -2.18 -11.50 2.81
CA LEU A 173 -2.34 -12.16 4.10
C LEU A 173 -3.09 -13.49 3.94
N PRO A 174 -2.99 -14.40 4.92
CA PRO A 174 -3.86 -15.57 5.00
C PRO A 174 -5.35 -15.16 5.12
N VAL A 175 -6.26 -15.95 4.56
CA VAL A 175 -7.72 -15.72 4.67
C VAL A 175 -8.22 -15.78 6.12
N SER A 176 -7.50 -16.48 7.01
CA SER A 176 -7.79 -16.54 8.44
C SER A 176 -7.41 -15.28 9.23
N SER A 177 -7.01 -14.20 8.56
CA SER A 177 -6.57 -12.95 9.19
C SER A 177 -7.70 -12.26 9.96
N SER A 178 -7.33 -11.61 11.06
CA SER A 178 -8.24 -10.87 11.93
C SER A 178 -8.31 -9.38 11.60
N GLY A 179 -9.27 -8.66 12.20
CA GLY A 179 -9.36 -7.20 12.09
C GLY A 179 -8.07 -6.46 12.46
N ARG A 180 -7.33 -6.97 13.45
CA ARG A 180 -6.03 -6.41 13.84
C ARG A 180 -4.97 -6.60 12.74
N ASP A 181 -4.99 -7.75 12.07
CA ASP A 181 -4.06 -8.05 10.98
C ASP A 181 -4.38 -7.19 9.76
N TRP A 182 -5.67 -6.97 9.46
CA TRP A 182 -6.12 -6.06 8.41
C TRP A 182 -5.67 -4.63 8.69
N ASP A 183 -5.84 -4.13 9.92
CA ASP A 183 -5.40 -2.79 10.29
C ASP A 183 -3.88 -2.63 10.17
N ALA A 184 -3.11 -3.63 10.61
CA ALA A 184 -1.66 -3.64 10.51
C ALA A 184 -1.19 -3.74 9.04
N ALA A 185 -1.90 -4.51 8.21
CA ALA A 185 -1.60 -4.63 6.79
C ALA A 185 -1.84 -3.33 6.03
N ILE A 186 -2.99 -2.67 6.24
CA ILE A 186 -3.28 -1.39 5.60
C ILE A 186 -2.18 -0.37 5.93
N GLU A 187 -1.73 -0.33 7.18
CA GLU A 187 -0.64 0.57 7.59
C GLU A 187 0.71 0.19 6.95
N ALA A 188 1.04 -1.10 6.89
CA ALA A 188 2.28 -1.57 6.29
C ALA A 188 2.32 -1.34 4.76
N VAL A 189 1.22 -1.62 4.06
CA VAL A 189 1.09 -1.40 2.62
C VAL A 189 1.12 0.09 2.29
N ALA A 190 0.43 0.94 3.07
CA ALA A 190 0.50 2.39 2.92
C ALA A 190 1.92 2.93 3.18
N ARG A 191 2.63 2.39 4.17
CA ARG A 191 4.03 2.76 4.42
C ARG A 191 4.96 2.33 3.29
N LEU A 192 4.75 1.15 2.69
CA LEU A 192 5.51 0.74 1.50
C LEU A 192 5.21 1.68 0.34
N SER A 193 3.94 1.99 0.08
CA SER A 193 3.52 2.99 -0.92
C SER A 193 4.28 4.31 -0.74
N GLY A 194 4.34 4.79 0.51
CA GLY A 194 5.10 5.97 0.89
C GLY A 194 6.63 5.84 0.80
N ILE A 195 7.22 4.65 0.69
CA ILE A 195 8.65 4.48 0.36
C ILE A 195 8.83 4.47 -1.16
N LEU A 196 7.90 3.85 -1.87
CA LEU A 196 7.91 3.69 -3.33
C LEU A 196 7.54 4.97 -4.10
N HIS A 197 7.14 6.06 -3.44
CA HIS A 197 6.90 7.35 -4.08
C HIS A 197 8.12 7.91 -4.85
N VAL A 198 9.33 7.41 -4.56
CA VAL A 198 10.57 7.80 -5.25
C VAL A 198 10.80 7.10 -6.59
N LEU A 199 9.93 6.14 -6.95
CA LEU A 199 9.99 5.47 -8.24
C LEU A 199 9.68 6.46 -9.37
N PRO A 200 10.30 6.29 -10.56
CA PRO A 200 10.02 7.17 -11.68
C PRO A 200 8.54 7.07 -12.07
N PRO A 201 7.90 8.21 -12.41
CA PRO A 201 6.54 8.18 -12.93
C PRO A 201 6.49 7.38 -14.24
N VAL A 202 5.33 6.78 -14.52
CA VAL A 202 5.04 6.21 -15.85
C VAL A 202 5.34 7.28 -16.89
N THR A 203 6.19 6.95 -17.85
CA THR A 203 6.55 7.89 -18.91
C THR A 203 5.71 7.56 -20.13
N ASP A 204 4.83 8.47 -20.54
CA ASP A 204 4.14 8.29 -21.81
C ASP A 204 5.19 8.36 -22.93
N PRO A 205 5.25 7.39 -23.87
CA PRO A 205 6.23 7.39 -24.96
C PRO A 205 6.21 8.69 -25.77
N SER A 206 5.07 9.39 -25.79
CA SER A 206 4.86 10.67 -26.46
C SER A 206 5.48 11.87 -25.73
N GLU A 207 5.79 11.77 -24.43
CA GLU A 207 6.45 12.84 -23.67
C GLU A 207 7.98 12.81 -23.81
N LEU A 208 8.57 11.65 -24.18
CA LEU A 208 10.01 11.50 -24.41
C LEU A 208 10.52 12.19 -25.68
N GLU A 209 9.62 12.59 -26.60
CA GLU A 209 9.99 13.35 -27.80
C GLU A 209 10.17 14.85 -27.54
N VAL A 210 9.85 15.33 -26.33
CA VAL A 210 10.07 16.73 -26.00
C VAL A 210 11.50 16.90 -25.49
N ASP A 211 12.42 17.06 -26.44
CA ASP A 211 13.77 17.61 -26.24
C ASP A 211 13.66 19.02 -25.63
N HIS A 212 13.43 19.07 -24.33
CA HIS A 212 13.44 20.28 -23.53
C HIS A 212 14.89 20.67 -23.27
N ASP A 213 15.56 21.20 -24.29
CA ASP A 213 16.76 22.00 -24.11
C ASP A 213 16.37 23.27 -23.31
N PRO A 214 16.76 23.39 -22.03
CA PRO A 214 16.40 24.54 -21.19
C PRO A 214 17.03 25.85 -21.68
N THR A 215 17.97 25.76 -22.63
CA THR A 215 18.63 26.90 -23.27
C THR A 215 17.91 27.37 -24.55
N ARG A 216 16.88 26.66 -25.02
CA ARG A 216 16.18 27.02 -26.26
C ARG A 216 15.30 28.27 -26.06
N PRO A 217 15.57 29.39 -26.75
CA PRO A 217 14.73 30.59 -26.64
C PRO A 217 13.33 30.29 -27.16
N ARG A 218 12.30 30.60 -26.35
CA ARG A 218 10.90 30.51 -26.80
C ARG A 218 10.68 31.44 -27.99
N PRO A 219 10.08 30.98 -29.11
CA PRO A 219 9.73 31.87 -30.21
C PRO A 219 8.75 32.92 -29.70
N ARG A 220 9.08 34.20 -29.91
CA ARG A 220 8.17 35.31 -29.65
C ARG A 220 7.02 35.19 -30.67
N PRO A 221 5.74 35.30 -30.26
CA PRO A 221 4.65 35.32 -31.22
C PRO A 221 4.84 36.48 -32.19
N ASP A 222 4.88 36.17 -33.48
CA ASP A 222 5.02 37.12 -34.57
C ASP A 222 3.71 37.90 -34.68
N VAL A 223 3.73 39.19 -34.34
CA VAL A 223 2.58 40.08 -34.52
C VAL A 223 2.64 40.59 -35.95
N SER A 224 2.25 39.73 -36.89
CA SER A 224 2.18 40.06 -38.31
C SER A 224 0.90 39.52 -38.91
N ASP A 225 -0.23 40.11 -38.51
CA ASP A 225 -1.48 40.09 -39.28
C ASP A 225 -2.26 41.39 -38.98
N ALA A 226 -1.91 42.45 -39.70
CA ALA A 226 -2.75 43.63 -39.85
C ALA A 226 -3.39 43.57 -41.25
N PRO A 227 -4.73 43.67 -41.39
CA PRO A 227 -5.36 43.65 -42.70
C PRO A 227 -5.11 44.96 -43.45
N ALA A 228 -4.87 44.85 -44.76
CA ALA A 228 -4.64 45.95 -45.68
C ALA A 228 -5.88 46.87 -45.79
N VAL A 229 -5.67 48.17 -45.60
CA VAL A 229 -6.67 49.22 -45.83
C VAL A 229 -6.34 49.88 -47.17
N SER A 230 -7.30 49.86 -48.11
CA SER A 230 -7.20 50.49 -49.42
C SER A 230 -7.71 51.94 -49.33
N ASP A 231 -6.92 52.88 -49.85
CA ASP A 231 -7.22 54.32 -49.90
C ASP A 231 -8.48 54.67 -50.71
N SER A 232 -9.29 55.59 -50.19
CA SER A 232 -10.02 56.59 -51.00
C SER A 232 -10.64 57.71 -50.12
N ASP A 233 -10.26 58.94 -50.49
CA ASP A 233 -10.89 60.25 -50.28
C ASP A 233 -10.90 60.97 -48.90
N ALA A 234 -10.30 62.17 -48.94
CA ALA A 234 -10.27 63.23 -47.94
C ALA A 234 -11.50 64.17 -48.06
N PRO A 235 -11.57 65.31 -47.33
CA PRO A 235 -11.55 65.50 -45.89
C PRO A 235 -12.75 66.36 -45.41
N VAL A 236 -13.30 66.17 -44.20
CA VAL A 236 -14.08 67.23 -43.52
C VAL A 236 -13.89 67.25 -42.00
N ALA A 237 -13.47 68.43 -41.57
CA ALA A 237 -13.45 69.11 -40.27
C ALA A 237 -14.19 68.55 -39.02
N ARG A 238 -13.48 68.73 -37.89
CA ARG A 238 -13.92 69.26 -36.57
C ARG A 238 -15.12 68.61 -35.86
N ASP A 239 -14.88 68.00 -34.71
CA ASP A 239 -14.95 68.66 -33.38
C ASP A 239 -14.92 67.58 -32.28
N LEU A 240 -14.05 67.77 -31.28
CA LEU A 240 -14.08 67.03 -30.01
C LEU A 240 -14.79 67.90 -28.97
N PRO A 241 -15.56 67.26 -28.07
CA PRO A 241 -15.46 67.66 -26.67
C PRO A 241 -15.10 66.48 -25.77
N SER A 242 -14.09 66.73 -24.93
CA SER A 242 -13.70 65.92 -23.79
C SER A 242 -14.84 65.77 -22.79
N ALA A 243 -15.07 64.55 -22.30
CA ALA A 243 -15.78 64.32 -21.05
C ALA A 243 -15.10 63.21 -20.25
N VAL A 244 -14.56 63.63 -19.11
CA VAL A 244 -14.00 62.85 -18.01
C VAL A 244 -15.05 61.87 -17.46
N ARG A 245 -14.64 60.65 -17.08
CA ARG A 245 -15.31 59.92 -16.00
C ARG A 245 -14.40 58.92 -15.29
N ASP A 246 -14.22 59.20 -14.00
CA ASP A 246 -13.66 58.38 -12.94
C ASP A 246 -14.21 56.94 -12.92
N VAL A 247 -13.35 56.00 -12.53
CA VAL A 247 -13.76 54.65 -12.08
C VAL A 247 -13.29 54.47 -10.63
N PRO A 248 -14.19 54.19 -9.67
CA PRO A 248 -13.84 54.07 -8.26
C PRO A 248 -13.28 52.68 -7.90
N ARG A 249 -12.26 52.70 -7.05
CA ARG A 249 -11.62 51.55 -6.37
C ARG A 249 -12.61 50.90 -5.39
N ARG A 250 -12.91 49.61 -5.56
CA ARG A 250 -13.68 48.80 -4.60
C ARG A 250 -12.76 48.21 -3.53
N GLU A 251 -13.08 48.49 -2.28
CA GLU A 251 -12.51 47.90 -1.06
C GLU A 251 -13.01 46.46 -0.82
N ALA A 252 -12.14 45.66 -0.21
CA ALA A 252 -12.41 44.28 0.19
C ALA A 252 -13.20 44.21 1.52
N PRO A 253 -14.09 43.23 1.73
CA PRO A 253 -14.83 43.12 2.99
C PRO A 253 -14.04 42.37 4.08
N ASP A 254 -14.16 42.91 5.30
CA ASP A 254 -13.68 42.38 6.58
C ASP A 254 -14.19 40.96 6.89
N ALA A 255 -13.29 40.11 7.38
CA ALA A 255 -13.60 38.79 7.93
C ALA A 255 -13.88 38.88 9.45
N PRO A 256 -14.97 38.27 9.97
CA PRO A 256 -15.23 38.26 11.40
C PRO A 256 -14.33 37.25 12.14
N ARG A 257 -13.65 37.77 13.16
CA ARG A 257 -12.81 37.10 14.15
C ARG A 257 -13.63 36.04 14.92
N ARG A 258 -13.31 34.76 14.76
CA ARG A 258 -13.85 33.69 15.62
C ARG A 258 -12.93 33.48 16.82
N GLU A 259 -13.50 33.65 18.00
CA GLU A 259 -12.90 33.39 19.30
C GLU A 259 -12.58 31.89 19.46
N ALA A 260 -11.40 31.60 20.01
CA ALA A 260 -10.94 30.27 20.33
C ALA A 260 -11.56 29.81 21.66
N PRO A 261 -12.13 28.59 21.76
CA PRO A 261 -12.56 28.08 23.04
C PRO A 261 -11.37 27.55 23.86
N GLU A 262 -11.42 28.00 25.10
CA GLU A 262 -10.55 27.82 26.25
C GLU A 262 -10.18 26.35 26.54
N SER A 263 -8.92 26.16 26.90
CA SER A 263 -8.29 24.91 27.31
C SER A 263 -8.97 24.29 28.54
N GLN A 264 -9.77 23.25 28.34
CA GLN A 264 -10.15 22.34 29.42
C GLN A 264 -9.02 21.36 29.69
N ARG A 265 -8.23 21.72 30.70
CA ARG A 265 -7.31 20.86 31.45
C ARG A 265 -8.09 19.69 32.05
N ARG A 266 -8.13 18.55 31.35
CA ARG A 266 -8.60 17.28 31.94
C ARG A 266 -7.46 16.64 32.73
N GLU A 267 -7.67 16.58 34.04
CA GLU A 267 -6.88 15.82 34.99
C GLU A 267 -6.83 14.34 34.59
N ALA A 268 -5.64 13.74 34.64
CA ALA A 268 -5.44 12.32 34.45
C ALA A 268 -5.88 11.55 35.70
N PRO A 269 -6.65 10.45 35.59
CA PRO A 269 -6.91 9.59 36.74
C PRO A 269 -5.66 8.76 37.07
N GLU A 270 -4.99 9.15 38.15
CA GLU A 270 -4.00 8.36 38.86
C GLU A 270 -4.71 7.22 39.63
N SER A 271 -4.82 6.03 39.02
CA SER A 271 -5.14 4.82 39.78
C SER A 271 -4.71 3.56 39.04
N GLN A 272 -4.03 2.67 39.77
CA GLN A 272 -3.59 1.30 39.41
C GLN A 272 -2.12 1.13 38.98
N ARG A 273 -1.20 1.64 39.81
CA ARG A 273 0.04 0.89 40.11
C ARG A 273 -0.11 0.20 41.45
N ARG A 274 -0.62 -1.03 41.44
CA ARG A 274 -0.38 -2.03 42.49
C ARG A 274 -0.53 -3.40 41.86
N ASN A 275 0.45 -4.26 42.13
CA ASN A 275 0.56 -5.68 41.78
C ASN A 275 1.37 -5.99 40.49
N ALA A 276 2.69 -5.78 40.58
CA ALA A 276 3.66 -6.60 39.87
C ALA A 276 4.40 -7.46 40.91
N PRO A 277 4.52 -8.79 40.75
CA PRO A 277 5.31 -9.63 41.66
C PRO A 277 6.81 -9.36 41.46
N ALA A 278 7.57 -9.28 42.56
CA ALA A 278 9.02 -9.12 42.54
C ALA A 278 9.71 -10.32 41.86
N PRO A 279 10.78 -10.12 41.06
CA PRO A 279 11.58 -11.22 40.55
C PRO A 279 12.45 -11.83 41.67
N ALA A 280 12.47 -13.16 41.74
CA ALA A 280 13.27 -13.95 42.66
C ALA A 280 14.79 -13.77 42.43
N PRO A 281 15.64 -13.90 43.47
CA PRO A 281 17.09 -13.78 43.32
C PRO A 281 17.69 -15.01 42.61
N THR A 282 18.30 -14.79 41.44
CA THR A 282 19.08 -15.81 40.73
C THR A 282 20.45 -15.96 41.40
N ASN A 283 20.66 -17.12 42.03
CA ASN A 283 21.95 -17.54 42.58
C ASN A 283 23.03 -17.59 41.49
N THR A 284 24.08 -16.78 41.64
CA THR A 284 25.30 -16.85 40.83
C THR A 284 26.27 -17.85 41.48
N PRO A 285 26.79 -18.88 40.78
CA PRO A 285 27.82 -19.73 41.35
C PRO A 285 29.19 -19.04 41.33
N LYS A 286 29.88 -19.06 42.48
CA LYS A 286 31.30 -18.70 42.63
C LYS A 286 32.20 -19.59 41.74
N PRO A 287 33.30 -19.06 41.16
CA PRO A 287 34.30 -19.89 40.50
C PRO A 287 35.16 -20.60 41.56
N GLY A 288 35.14 -21.94 41.54
CA GLY A 288 35.94 -22.81 42.39
C GLY A 288 37.37 -22.94 41.86
N SER A 289 38.32 -22.67 42.74
CA SER A 289 39.76 -22.89 42.62
C SER A 289 40.09 -24.34 42.22
N GLY A 290 41.00 -24.51 41.25
CA GLY A 290 41.44 -25.83 40.80
C GLY A 290 42.38 -26.55 41.79
N PRO A 291 42.87 -27.74 41.41
CA PRO A 291 44.17 -28.21 41.85
C PRO A 291 45.12 -28.55 40.68
N GLN A 292 46.40 -28.35 40.97
CA GLN A 292 47.57 -28.54 40.14
C GLN A 292 47.94 -30.01 39.87
N ARG A 293 48.60 -30.20 38.71
CA ARG A 293 49.76 -31.06 38.39
C ARG A 293 49.62 -32.60 38.46
N SER A 294 50.01 -33.29 37.38
CA SER A 294 51.36 -33.88 37.25
C SER A 294 51.54 -34.77 36.00
N GLY A 295 52.68 -34.59 35.32
CA GLY A 295 53.43 -35.60 34.54
C GLY A 295 52.90 -35.94 33.13
N THR A 296 53.68 -36.23 32.10
CA THR A 296 55.13 -36.36 31.88
C THR A 296 55.30 -36.39 30.35
N VAL A 297 56.11 -35.51 29.77
CA VAL A 297 56.48 -35.58 28.34
C VAL A 297 57.67 -36.53 28.21
N ARG A 298 57.52 -37.60 27.41
CA ARG A 298 58.64 -38.41 26.91
C ARG A 298 59.15 -37.80 25.60
N PRO A 299 60.47 -37.67 25.40
CA PRO A 299 61.05 -37.52 24.07
C PRO A 299 61.64 -38.86 23.62
N VAL A 300 61.54 -39.20 22.33
CA VAL A 300 62.54 -40.02 21.63
C VAL A 300 62.53 -39.61 20.15
N ASP A 301 63.68 -39.08 19.73
CA ASP A 301 64.39 -39.11 18.44
C ASP A 301 63.64 -39.03 17.10
#